data_AF-A0A1F5G9W1-F1
#
_entry.id   AF-A0A1F5G9W1-F1
#
_cell.length_a   1.000
_cell.length_b   1.000
_cell.length_c   1.000
_cell.angle_alpha   90.00
_cell.angle_beta   90.00
_cell.angle_gamma   90.00
#
_symmetry.space_group_name_H-M   'P 1'
#
loop_
_entity.id
_entity.type
_entity.pdbx_description
1 polymer ?
#
loop_
_entity_poly.entity_id
_entity_poly.type
_entity_poly.pdbx_seq_one_letter_code
_entity_poly.pdbx_strand_id
1 'polypeptide(L)'
;MLLKIDTTKREEVIVQLIDPKSDLKDKLVQKQKLGSQLLLPMIVKILKKNKIDFSKLTAVEVNTGPGSFTGTRVGVAVANALGYSLDIPVNGKKDTIALPKYEKSKFD
;
A
#
# COMPACT_ATOMS: atom_id res chain seq x y z
N MET A 1 -10.74 -8.84 -3.22
CA MET A 1 -10.26 -7.52 -3.70
C MET A 1 -8.78 -7.39 -3.39
N LEU A 2 -7.97 -6.97 -4.36
CA LEU A 2 -6.54 -6.74 -4.20
C LEU A 2 -6.28 -5.24 -3.99
N LEU A 3 -5.68 -4.88 -2.86
CA LEU A 3 -5.21 -3.52 -2.59
C LEU A 3 -3.73 -3.41 -2.95
N LYS A 4 -3.34 -2.44 -3.78
CA LYS A 4 -1.92 -2.14 -4.05
C LYS A 4 -1.51 -0.79 -3.49
N ILE A 5 -0.34 -0.73 -2.87
CA ILE A 5 0.22 0.46 -2.20
C ILE A 5 1.60 0.75 -2.80
N ASP A 6 1.84 1.98 -3.23
CA ASP A 6 3.18 2.48 -3.53
C ASP A 6 3.40 3.85 -2.89
N THR A 7 4.36 3.90 -1.98
CA THR A 7 4.81 5.10 -1.26
C THR A 7 6.33 5.27 -1.38
N THR A 8 6.96 4.61 -2.36
CA THR A 8 8.42 4.63 -2.51
C THR A 8 8.96 6.00 -2.92
N LYS A 9 8.14 6.85 -3.54
CA LYS A 9 8.51 8.21 -3.93
C LYS A 9 8.19 9.21 -2.81
N ARG A 10 9.09 10.19 -2.60
CA ARG A 10 8.95 11.20 -1.52
C ARG A 10 7.68 12.03 -1.59
N GLU A 11 7.21 12.35 -2.79
CA GLU A 11 6.12 13.29 -3.02
C GLU A 11 4.95 12.65 -3.77
N GLU A 12 4.87 11.32 -3.81
CA GLU A 12 3.81 10.61 -4.51
C GLU A 12 3.36 9.39 -3.70
N VAL A 13 2.05 9.28 -3.49
CA VAL A 13 1.40 8.09 -2.95
C VAL A 13 0.40 7.57 -3.96
N ILE A 14 0.45 6.26 -4.17
CA ILE A 14 -0.44 5.54 -5.07
C ILE A 14 -1.16 4.47 -4.27
N VAL A 15 -2.49 4.45 -4.39
CA VAL A 15 -3.34 3.36 -3.89
C VAL A 15 -4.19 2.87 -5.05
N GLN A 16 -4.21 1.55 -5.27
CA GLN A 16 -5.03 0.92 -6.30
C GLN A 16 -5.90 -0.16 -5.68
N LEU A 17 -7.10 -0.32 -6.22
CA LEU A 17 -8.02 -1.38 -5.86
C LEU A 17 -8.37 -2.15 -7.13
N ILE A 18 -8.14 -3.46 -7.11
CA ILE A 18 -8.38 -4.34 -8.25
C ILE A 18 -9.27 -5.48 -7.78
N ASP A 19 -10.32 -5.77 -8.53
CA ASP A 19 -11.02 -7.04 -8.39
C ASP A 19 -10.55 -8.01 -9.47
N PRO A 20 -9.86 -9.11 -9.15
CA PRO A 20 -9.46 -10.08 -10.17
C PRO A 20 -10.64 -10.85 -10.78
N LYS A 21 -11.83 -10.81 -10.16
CA LYS A 21 -13.03 -11.51 -10.64
C LYS A 21 -13.94 -10.64 -11.51
N SER A 22 -13.66 -9.34 -11.60
CA SER A 22 -14.38 -8.40 -12.45
C SER A 22 -13.40 -7.48 -13.18
N ASP A 23 -13.89 -6.56 -14.00
CA ASP A 23 -13.03 -5.56 -14.65
C ASP A 23 -12.78 -4.32 -13.77
N LEU A 24 -13.14 -4.37 -12.48
CA LEU A 24 -12.95 -3.25 -11.55
C LEU A 24 -11.46 -2.98 -11.31
N LYS A 25 -11.02 -1.78 -11.71
CA LYS A 25 -9.70 -1.21 -11.43
C LYS A 25 -9.86 0.28 -11.11
N ASP A 26 -9.59 0.65 -9.86
CA ASP A 26 -9.59 2.05 -9.42
C ASP A 26 -8.20 2.44 -8.89
N LYS A 27 -7.84 3.71 -9.06
CA LYS A 27 -6.52 4.23 -8.69
C LYS A 27 -6.64 5.65 -8.17
N LEU A 28 -6.03 5.90 -7.02
CA LEU A 28 -5.79 7.23 -6.49
C LEU A 28 -4.29 7.51 -6.53
N VAL A 29 -3.93 8.69 -7.04
CA VAL A 29 -2.56 9.22 -7.01
C VAL A 29 -2.62 10.58 -6.33
N GLN A 30 -1.80 10.78 -5.31
CA GLN A 30 -1.69 12.05 -4.63
C GLN A 30 -0.25 12.52 -4.68
N LYS A 31 -0.03 13.74 -5.18
CA LYS A 31 1.29 14.37 -5.23
C LYS A 31 1.36 15.49 -4.20
N GLN A 32 2.04 15.24 -3.08
CA GLN A 32 2.20 16.22 -1.99
C GLN A 32 3.46 15.92 -1.17
N LYS A 33 4.10 16.97 -0.64
CA LYS A 33 5.07 16.83 0.46
C LYS A 33 4.40 16.18 1.66
N LEU A 34 5.09 15.25 2.34
CA LEU A 34 4.55 14.41 3.43
C LEU A 34 3.52 13.36 2.99
N GLY A 35 3.62 12.87 1.74
CA GLY A 35 2.68 11.89 1.18
C GLY A 35 2.38 10.68 2.06
N SER A 36 3.33 10.21 2.87
CA SER A 36 3.13 9.07 3.78
C SER A 36 1.97 9.24 4.77
N GLN A 37 1.64 10.48 5.17
CA GLN A 37 0.51 10.76 6.06
C GLN A 37 -0.85 10.56 5.37
N LEU A 38 -0.88 10.58 4.03
CA LEU A 38 -2.11 10.46 3.24
C LEU A 38 -2.48 9.02 2.91
N LEU A 39 -1.59 8.05 3.16
CA LEU A 39 -1.80 6.66 2.76
C LEU A 39 -3.11 6.08 3.32
N LEU A 40 -3.30 6.13 4.65
CA LEU A 40 -4.51 5.60 5.29
C LEU A 40 -5.79 6.33 4.82
N PRO A 41 -5.84 7.69 4.79
CA PRO A 41 -6.95 8.42 4.19
C PRO A 41 -7.26 8.00 2.74
N MET A 42 -6.24 7.76 1.91
CA MET A 42 -6.41 7.31 0.52
C MET A 42 -6.99 5.91 0.42
N ILE A 43 -6.54 4.97 1.27
CA ILE A 43 -7.10 3.61 1.35
C ILE A 43 -8.59 3.68 1.75
N VAL A 44 -8.92 4.46 2.78
CA VAL A 44 -10.32 4.64 3.19
C VAL A 44 -11.15 5.27 2.06
N LYS A 45 -10.61 6.29 1.38
CA LYS A 45 -11.30 6.98 0.29
C LYS A 45 -11.60 6.04 -0.88
N ILE A 46 -10.63 5.24 -1.33
CA ILE A 46 -10.83 4.34 -2.47
C ILE A 46 -11.80 3.21 -2.13
N LEU A 47 -11.75 2.66 -0.91
CA LEU A 47 -12.68 1.63 -0.45
C LEU A 47 -14.11 2.17 -0.36
N LYS A 48 -14.30 3.35 0.28
CA LYS A 48 -15.61 4.00 0.35
C LYS A 48 -16.19 4.34 -1.02
N LYS A 49 -15.37 4.89 -1.93
CA LYS A 49 -15.77 5.22 -3.31
C LYS A 49 -16.34 4.00 -4.04
N ASN A 50 -15.74 2.83 -3.83
CA ASN A 50 -16.15 1.58 -4.46
C ASN A 50 -17.14 0.76 -3.62
N LYS A 51 -17.60 1.29 -2.46
CA LYS A 51 -18.52 0.60 -1.53
C LYS A 51 -17.99 -0.78 -1.08
N ILE A 52 -16.70 -0.85 -0.80
CA ILE A 52 -16.01 -2.09 -0.39
C ILE A 52 -15.57 -1.94 1.06
N ASP A 53 -15.94 -2.91 1.90
CA ASP A 53 -15.44 -3.01 3.26
C ASP A 53 -14.02 -3.61 3.30
N PHE A 54 -13.25 -3.26 4.34
CA PHE A 54 -11.90 -3.82 4.55
C PHE A 54 -11.90 -5.36 4.56
N SER A 55 -12.95 -6.00 5.08
CA SER A 55 -13.09 -7.46 5.13
C SER A 55 -13.22 -8.13 3.75
N LYS A 56 -13.46 -7.37 2.69
CA LYS A 56 -13.51 -7.87 1.30
C LYS A 56 -12.14 -7.86 0.62
N LEU A 57 -11.13 -7.26 1.25
CA LEU A 57 -9.75 -7.39 0.81
C LEU A 57 -9.32 -8.86 0.98
N THR A 58 -8.66 -9.38 -0.04
CA THR A 58 -8.20 -10.78 -0.10
C THR A 58 -6.68 -10.86 -0.16
N ALA A 59 -6.00 -9.74 -0.46
CA ALA A 59 -4.56 -9.60 -0.46
C ALA A 59 -4.17 -8.11 -0.45
N VAL A 60 -2.98 -7.83 0.05
CA VAL A 60 -2.34 -6.51 -0.07
C VAL A 60 -1.01 -6.68 -0.81
N GLU A 61 -0.77 -5.84 -1.80
CA GLU A 61 0.52 -5.69 -2.43
C GLU A 61 1.12 -4.32 -2.06
N VAL A 62 2.40 -4.32 -1.75
CA VAL A 62 3.14 -3.10 -1.45
C VAL A 62 4.48 -3.11 -2.17
N ASN A 63 4.81 -1.98 -2.79
CA ASN A 63 6.15 -1.77 -3.33
C ASN A 63 7.14 -1.63 -2.15
N THR A 64 7.98 -2.65 -1.95
CA THR A 64 8.96 -2.68 -0.87
C THR A 64 10.19 -1.81 -1.15
N GLY A 65 10.27 -1.12 -2.28
CA GLY A 65 11.44 -0.34 -2.69
C GLY A 65 12.46 -1.13 -3.51
N PRO A 66 13.67 -0.57 -3.76
CA PRO A 66 14.28 0.60 -3.10
C PRO A 66 13.46 1.89 -3.23
N GLY A 67 13.40 2.71 -2.17
CA GLY A 67 12.68 3.99 -2.18
C GLY A 67 12.99 4.89 -0.98
N SER A 68 12.26 6.01 -0.89
CA SER A 68 12.30 6.96 0.22
C SER A 68 12.23 6.25 1.57
N PHE A 69 13.15 6.57 2.49
CA PHE A 69 13.19 5.96 3.81
C PHE A 69 11.85 6.02 4.55
N THR A 70 11.30 7.22 4.69
CA THR A 70 10.00 7.43 5.36
C THR A 70 8.85 6.80 4.58
N GLY A 71 8.83 7.02 3.26
CA GLY A 71 7.72 6.56 2.41
C GLY A 71 7.62 5.04 2.36
N THR A 72 8.71 4.36 2.02
CA THR A 72 8.76 2.89 1.94
C THR A 72 8.47 2.25 3.29
N ARG A 73 9.05 2.76 4.39
CA ARG A 73 8.80 2.21 5.72
C ARG A 73 7.32 2.31 6.11
N VAL A 74 6.67 3.45 5.86
CA VAL A 74 5.25 3.64 6.16
C VAL A 74 4.37 2.72 5.30
N GLY A 75 4.62 2.65 3.99
CA GLY A 75 3.85 1.78 3.09
C GLY A 75 3.91 0.32 3.51
N VAL A 76 5.11 -0.19 3.77
CA VAL A 76 5.34 -1.57 4.21
C VAL A 76 4.71 -1.84 5.57
N ALA A 77 4.85 -0.92 6.53
CA ALA A 77 4.23 -1.07 7.86
C ALA A 77 2.69 -1.15 7.78
N VAL A 78 2.06 -0.27 6.98
CA VAL A 78 0.60 -0.29 6.78
C VAL A 78 0.15 -1.57 6.08
N ALA A 79 0.87 -2.03 5.05
CA ALA A 79 0.54 -3.27 4.36
C ALA A 79 0.63 -4.49 5.29
N ASN A 80 1.69 -4.59 6.09
CA ASN A 80 1.85 -5.66 7.08
C ASN A 80 0.75 -5.61 8.15
N ALA A 81 0.41 -4.42 8.66
CA ALA A 81 -0.66 -4.26 9.65
C ALA A 81 -2.03 -4.69 9.09
N LEU A 82 -2.33 -4.32 7.84
CA LEU A 82 -3.56 -4.76 7.16
C LEU A 82 -3.56 -6.28 6.92
N GLY A 83 -2.45 -6.84 6.45
CA GLY A 83 -2.29 -8.28 6.24
C GLY A 83 -2.53 -9.08 7.50
N TYR A 84 -1.90 -8.67 8.60
CA TYR A 84 -2.07 -9.29 9.92
C TYR A 84 -3.50 -9.15 10.45
N SER A 85 -4.07 -7.93 10.41
CA SER A 85 -5.39 -7.66 10.99
C SER A 85 -6.55 -8.33 10.24
N LEU A 86 -6.38 -8.56 8.93
CA LEU A 86 -7.39 -9.18 8.08
C LEU A 86 -7.11 -10.65 7.76
N ASP A 87 -6.01 -11.22 8.28
CA ASP A 87 -5.53 -12.56 7.99
C ASP A 87 -5.37 -12.85 6.48
N ILE A 88 -4.82 -11.88 5.74
CA ILE A 88 -4.62 -11.94 4.29
C ILE A 88 -3.14 -11.83 3.90
N PRO A 89 -2.72 -12.45 2.78
CA PRO A 89 -1.34 -12.39 2.33
C PRO A 89 -0.89 -10.96 1.97
N VAL A 90 0.37 -10.67 2.27
CA VAL A 90 1.08 -9.46 1.84
C VAL A 90 2.14 -9.86 0.82
N ASN A 91 2.11 -9.27 -0.37
CA ASN A 91 3.01 -9.63 -1.48
C ASN A 91 3.03 -11.15 -1.76
N GLY A 92 1.85 -11.79 -1.69
CA GLY A 92 1.68 -13.22 -1.95
C GLY A 92 2.16 -14.15 -0.83
N LYS A 93 2.58 -13.62 0.33
CA LYS A 93 3.05 -14.42 1.47
C LYS A 93 2.11 -14.25 2.67
N LYS A 94 1.73 -15.36 3.31
CA LYS A 94 1.00 -15.38 4.58
C LYS A 94 1.98 -15.58 5.73
N ASP A 95 1.63 -15.10 6.92
CA ASP A 95 2.41 -15.24 8.17
C ASP A 95 3.87 -14.74 8.10
N THR A 96 4.17 -13.89 7.12
CA THR A 96 5.50 -13.33 6.89
C THR A 96 5.40 -11.81 6.80
N ILE A 97 6.38 -11.11 7.37
CA ILE A 97 6.46 -9.65 7.33
C ILE A 97 7.24 -9.23 6.08
N ALA A 98 6.68 -8.34 5.27
CA ALA A 98 7.41 -7.68 4.20
C ALA A 98 8.44 -6.70 4.78
N LEU A 99 9.65 -6.66 4.21
CA LEU A 99 10.72 -5.78 4.66
C LEU A 99 10.93 -4.63 3.66
N PRO A 100 11.06 -3.38 4.14
CA PRO A 100 11.35 -2.24 3.28
C PRO A 100 12.81 -2.26 2.81
N LYS A 101 13.02 -1.84 1.56
CA LYS A 101 14.30 -1.59 0.91
C LYS A 101 14.40 -0.09 0.67
N TYR A 102 15.48 0.52 1.11
CA TYR A 102 15.67 1.96 1.02
C TYR A 102 16.60 2.29 -0.15
N GLU A 103 16.40 3.47 -0.75
CA GLU A 103 17.42 4.06 -1.63
C GLU A 103 18.71 4.24 -0.86
N LYS A 104 19.84 4.01 -1.55
CA LYS A 104 21.15 4.28 -0.97
C LYS A 104 21.27 5.75 -0.61
N SER A 105 21.68 5.99 0.62
CA SER A 105 22.11 7.29 1.09
C SER A 105 23.39 7.72 0.37
N LYS A 106 23.69 9.03 0.38
CA LYS A 106 25.01 9.55 -0.02
C LYS A 106 26.14 9.08 0.91
N PHE A 107 25.78 8.42 2.01
CA PHE A 107 26.67 7.96 3.07
C PHE A 107 26.75 6.42 3.17
N ASP A 108 26.11 5.69 2.24
CA ASP A 108 26.15 4.22 2.16
C ASP A 108 27.30 3.69 1.30
#